data_AF-A0AAD7X1K3-F1
#
_entry.id   AF-A0AAD7X1K3-F1
#
_cell.length_a   1.000
_cell.length_b   1.000
_cell.length_c   1.000
_cell.angle_alpha   90.00
_cell.angle_beta   90.00
_cell.angle_gamma   90.00
#
_symmetry.space_group_name_H-M   'P 1'
#
loop_
_entity.id
_entity.type
_entity.pdbx_description
1 polymer ?
#
loop_
_entity_poly.entity_id
_entity_poly.type
_entity_poly.pdbx_seq_one_letter_code
_entity_poly.pdbx_strand_id
1 'polypeptide(L)'
;MGKTKELSKAIRDKIVDLHKTGMGYKTIGKQLGEKESTVGAIIRKWKKHQLTINLPRSGAPRKISPRGVNLIMRKVPLLKKAHLQARLKFANEHLDDSEEAWEKVLWSDETKIELFGINSTRRVWRKKKAALDPKNTIPTVKHGGGNIMLWGCFSAKGTGRLHRIEGRMNGVMYREILGENLLPSARTLKMDF
;
A
#
# COMPACT_ATOMS: atom_id res chain seq x y z
N MET A 1 20.80 -14.24 -6.02
CA MET A 1 21.73 -13.58 -5.07
C MET A 1 20.99 -13.28 -3.78
N GLY A 2 21.36 -13.94 -2.68
CA GLY A 2 20.73 -13.72 -1.37
C GLY A 2 21.00 -12.31 -0.85
N LYS A 3 20.03 -11.70 -0.16
CA LYS A 3 20.19 -10.40 0.50
C LYS A 3 21.27 -10.53 1.58
N THR A 4 22.43 -9.91 1.39
CA THR A 4 23.42 -9.74 2.46
C THR A 4 22.85 -8.85 3.56
N LYS A 5 23.05 -9.26 4.82
CA LYS A 5 22.64 -8.50 6.01
C LYS A 5 23.25 -7.09 5.97
N GLU A 6 22.41 -6.06 6.05
CA GLU A 6 22.88 -4.68 6.09
C GLU A 6 23.50 -4.35 7.46
N LEU A 7 24.61 -3.61 7.49
CA LEU A 7 25.18 -3.11 8.75
C LEU A 7 24.23 -2.10 9.40
N SER A 8 24.12 -2.15 10.73
CA SER A 8 23.35 -1.16 11.50
C SER A 8 23.98 0.24 11.40
N LYS A 9 23.16 1.28 11.62
CA LYS A 9 23.62 2.68 11.61
C LYS A 9 24.75 2.92 12.62
N ALA A 10 24.61 2.37 13.83
CA ALA A 10 25.59 2.51 14.90
C ALA A 10 26.99 2.01 14.50
N ILE A 11 27.09 0.88 13.78
CA ILE A 11 28.39 0.37 13.32
C ILE A 11 28.99 1.31 12.26
N ARG A 12 28.16 1.88 11.37
CA ARG A 12 28.62 2.84 10.35
C ARG A 12 29.10 4.15 10.94
N ASP A 13 28.42 4.65 11.97
CA ASP A 13 28.83 5.84 12.72
C ASP A 13 30.20 5.61 13.39
N LYS A 14 30.36 4.46 14.07
CA LYS A 14 31.63 4.07 14.70
C LYS A 14 32.78 3.94 13.70
N ILE A 15 32.52 3.44 12.48
CA ILE A 15 33.52 3.40 11.40
C ILE A 15 33.98 4.82 11.03
N VAL A 16 33.07 5.78 10.93
CA VAL A 16 33.39 7.17 10.60
C VAL A 16 34.21 7.81 11.72
N ASP A 17 33.85 7.58 12.99
CA ASP A 17 34.56 8.15 14.13
C ASP A 17 35.99 7.61 14.23
N LEU A 18 36.20 6.30 14.07
CA LEU A 18 37.54 5.71 14.05
C LEU A 18 38.38 6.20 12.86
N HIS A 19 37.74 6.53 11.73
CA HIS A 19 38.43 7.16 10.61
C HIS A 19 38.84 8.61 10.91
N LYS A 20 37.98 9.38 11.59
CA LYS A 20 38.30 10.75 12.03
C LYS A 20 39.48 10.78 13.01
N THR A 21 39.67 9.73 13.82
CA THR A 21 40.84 9.59 14.70
C THR A 21 42.11 9.16 13.95
N GLY A 22 42.09 9.09 12.62
CA GLY A 22 43.26 8.78 11.79
C GLY A 22 43.56 7.30 11.60
N MET A 23 42.68 6.37 12.00
CA MET A 23 42.92 4.94 11.81
C MET A 23 42.76 4.54 10.32
N GLY A 24 43.63 3.63 9.89
CA GLY A 24 43.58 3.03 8.56
C GLY A 24 42.43 2.02 8.39
N TYR A 25 41.98 1.81 7.15
CA TYR A 25 40.79 1.00 6.85
C TYR A 25 40.88 -0.45 7.31
N LYS A 26 42.07 -1.05 7.15
CA LYS A 26 42.36 -2.42 7.59
C LYS A 26 42.25 -2.57 9.12
N THR A 27 42.74 -1.58 9.87
CA THR A 27 42.69 -1.56 11.34
C THR A 27 41.26 -1.44 11.85
N ILE A 28 40.48 -0.53 11.24
CA ILE A 28 39.05 -0.34 11.56
C ILE A 28 38.26 -1.62 11.28
N GLY A 29 38.50 -2.24 10.11
CA GLY A 29 37.85 -3.50 9.74
C GLY A 29 38.15 -4.62 10.74
N LYS A 30 39.42 -4.79 11.12
CA LYS A 30 39.83 -5.80 12.12
C LYS A 30 39.20 -5.54 13.49
N GLN A 31 39.12 -4.29 13.94
CA GLN A 31 38.56 -3.92 15.23
C GLN A 31 37.04 -4.15 15.32
N LEU A 32 36.31 -3.94 14.22
CA LEU A 32 34.86 -4.06 14.18
C LEU A 32 34.35 -5.39 13.60
N GLY A 33 35.25 -6.28 13.17
CA GLY A 33 34.89 -7.54 12.52
C GLY A 33 34.31 -7.36 11.11
N GLU A 34 34.59 -6.23 10.46
CA GLU A 34 34.03 -5.86 9.17
C GLU A 34 35.08 -5.93 8.05
N LYS A 35 34.63 -6.27 6.84
CA LYS A 35 35.53 -6.33 5.67
C LYS A 35 36.08 -4.93 5.36
N GLU A 36 37.38 -4.85 5.06
CA GLU A 36 38.05 -3.60 4.68
C GLU A 36 37.36 -2.88 3.50
N SER A 37 36.83 -3.65 2.54
CA SER A 37 36.04 -3.13 1.42
C SER A 37 34.76 -2.42 1.86
N THR A 38 34.10 -2.93 2.90
CA THR A 38 32.87 -2.35 3.49
C THR A 38 33.21 -1.05 4.22
N VAL A 39 34.28 -1.05 5.03
CA VAL A 39 34.80 0.15 5.69
C VAL A 39 35.11 1.25 4.66
N GLY A 40 35.82 0.90 3.59
CA GLY A 40 36.15 1.82 2.50
C GLY A 40 34.92 2.33 1.73
N ALA A 41 33.89 1.52 1.53
CA ALA A 41 32.64 1.96 0.91
C ALA A 41 31.88 2.97 1.78
N ILE A 42 31.80 2.73 3.09
CA ILE A 42 31.14 3.63 4.06
C ILE A 42 31.89 4.97 4.13
N ILE A 43 33.22 4.95 4.25
CA ILE A 43 34.03 6.17 4.34
C ILE A 43 33.95 7.00 3.05
N ARG A 44 34.03 6.38 1.87
CA ARG A 44 33.85 7.11 0.59
C ARG A 44 32.49 7.78 0.49
N LYS A 45 31.43 7.09 0.91
CA LYS A 45 30.08 7.63 0.93
C LYS A 45 29.96 8.79 1.92
N TRP A 46 30.51 8.65 3.12
CA TRP A 46 30.53 9.71 4.13
C TRP A 46 31.30 10.94 3.64
N LYS A 47 32.50 10.78 3.05
CA LYS A 47 33.26 11.89 2.46
C LYS A 47 32.46 12.67 1.41
N LYS A 48 31.64 11.97 0.62
CA LYS A 48 30.81 12.57 -0.45
C LYS A 48 29.54 13.24 0.06
N HIS A 49 28.84 12.62 1.00
CA HIS A 49 27.48 13.01 1.38
C HIS A 49 27.33 13.48 2.83
N GLN A 50 28.38 13.38 3.65
CA GLN A 50 28.38 13.68 5.10
C GLN A 50 27.31 12.91 5.89
N LEU A 51 26.89 11.74 5.38
CA LEU A 51 25.85 10.89 5.96
C LEU A 51 26.30 9.43 6.05
N THR A 52 25.94 8.77 7.14
CA THR A 52 26.18 7.33 7.39
C THR A 52 24.95 6.46 7.12
N ILE A 53 23.76 7.07 7.12
CA ILE A 53 22.50 6.42 6.79
C ILE A 53 22.44 5.99 5.33
N ASN A 54 21.74 4.89 5.03
CA ASN A 54 21.39 4.57 3.65
C ASN A 54 20.40 5.61 3.13
N LEU A 55 20.77 6.29 2.05
CA LEU A 55 19.83 7.11 1.32
C LEU A 55 18.81 6.16 0.66
N PRO A 56 17.54 6.56 0.58
CA PRO A 56 16.58 5.84 -0.25
C PRO A 56 17.19 5.66 -1.63
N ARG A 57 17.08 4.45 -2.20
CA ARG A 57 17.49 4.26 -3.59
C ARG A 57 16.75 5.28 -4.43
N SER A 58 17.47 5.96 -5.33
CA SER A 58 16.86 6.81 -6.34
C SER A 58 15.91 5.92 -7.15
N GLY A 59 14.61 6.03 -6.88
CA GLY A 59 13.59 5.39 -7.70
C GLY A 59 13.63 5.95 -9.12
N ALA A 60 12.75 5.44 -9.98
CA ALA A 60 12.58 6.03 -11.31
C ALA A 60 12.35 7.56 -11.18
N PRO A 61 13.05 8.39 -11.97
CA PRO A 61 12.87 9.83 -11.95
C PRO A 61 11.39 10.17 -12.15
N ARG A 62 10.86 11.11 -11.35
CA ARG A 62 9.48 11.58 -11.53
C ARG A 62 9.37 12.26 -12.89
N LYS A 63 8.53 11.73 -13.77
CA LYS A 63 8.23 12.34 -15.09
C LYS A 63 7.53 13.69 -15.00
N ILE A 64 6.91 13.98 -13.85
CA ILE A 64 6.13 15.20 -13.61
C ILE A 64 6.70 15.90 -12.37
N SER A 65 6.95 17.20 -12.48
CA SER A 65 7.42 18.03 -11.37
C SER A 65 6.32 18.20 -10.31
N PRO A 66 6.65 18.58 -9.05
CA PRO A 66 5.65 18.90 -8.03
C PRO A 66 4.64 19.96 -8.51
N ARG A 67 5.13 20.98 -9.24
CA ARG A 67 4.29 22.00 -9.89
C ARG A 67 3.35 21.38 -10.94
N GLY A 68 3.86 20.46 -11.75
CA GLY A 68 3.05 19.71 -12.70
C GLY A 68 1.96 18.88 -12.03
N VAL A 69 2.24 18.25 -10.88
CA VAL A 69 1.23 17.51 -10.11
C VAL A 69 0.12 18.43 -9.59
N ASN A 70 0.47 19.62 -9.12
CA ASN A 70 -0.52 20.59 -8.62
C ASN A 70 -1.43 21.16 -9.72
N LEU A 71 -0.93 21.20 -10.97
CA LEU A 71 -1.71 21.64 -12.13
C LEU A 71 -2.64 20.54 -12.68
N ILE A 72 -2.52 19.29 -12.21
CA ILE A 72 -3.42 18.22 -12.62
C ILE A 72 -4.78 18.42 -11.93
N MET A 73 -5.80 18.66 -12.74
CA MET A 73 -7.18 18.73 -12.28
C MET A 73 -7.61 17.39 -11.69
N ARG A 74 -8.00 17.38 -10.41
CA ARG A 74 -8.51 16.19 -9.73
C ARG A 74 -9.99 16.03 -10.05
N LYS A 75 -10.38 14.87 -10.56
CA LYS A 75 -11.78 14.48 -10.65
C LYS A 75 -12.24 14.02 -9.28
N VAL A 76 -13.22 14.70 -8.72
CA VAL A 76 -13.84 14.35 -7.44
C VAL A 76 -15.33 14.09 -7.68
N PRO A 77 -15.97 13.17 -6.92
CA PRO A 77 -17.41 12.99 -7.01
C PRO A 77 -18.13 14.30 -6.67
N LEU A 78 -19.24 14.56 -7.35
CA LEU A 78 -20.06 15.74 -7.05
C LEU A 78 -20.75 15.55 -5.70
N LEU A 79 -20.24 16.23 -4.67
CA LEU A 79 -20.80 16.19 -3.33
C LEU A 79 -21.73 17.38 -3.10
N LYS A 80 -22.88 17.14 -2.47
CA LYS A 80 -23.74 18.20 -1.93
C LYS A 80 -23.02 18.91 -0.78
N LYS A 81 -23.34 20.18 -0.53
CA LYS A 81 -22.76 20.96 0.59
C LYS A 81 -22.93 20.25 1.94
N ALA A 82 -24.08 19.62 2.17
CA ALA A 82 -24.34 18.84 3.38
C ALA A 82 -23.37 17.65 3.54
N HIS A 83 -23.06 16.92 2.46
CA HIS A 83 -22.08 15.83 2.50
C HIS A 83 -20.67 16.34 2.78
N LEU A 84 -20.31 17.51 2.22
CA LEU A 84 -19.01 18.14 2.49
C LEU A 84 -18.87 18.48 3.98
N GLN A 85 -19.90 19.10 4.56
CA GLN A 85 -19.93 19.46 5.97
C GLN A 85 -19.88 18.22 6.88
N ALA A 86 -20.65 17.18 6.59
CA ALA A 86 -20.65 15.94 7.36
C ALA A 86 -19.28 15.24 7.32
N ARG A 87 -18.65 15.15 6.14
CA ARG A 87 -17.32 14.56 5.98
C ARG A 87 -16.24 15.37 6.68
N LEU A 88 -16.31 16.70 6.60
CA LEU A 88 -15.35 17.58 7.28
C LEU A 88 -15.51 17.49 8.79
N LYS A 89 -16.75 17.45 9.29
CA LYS A 89 -17.05 17.26 10.71
C LYS A 89 -16.48 15.94 11.22
N PHE A 90 -16.78 14.81 10.55
CA PHE A 90 -16.24 13.50 10.90
C PHE A 90 -14.70 13.50 10.91
N ALA A 91 -14.07 14.05 9.87
CA ALA A 91 -12.62 14.09 9.76
C ALA A 91 -11.96 14.94 10.86
N ASN A 92 -12.57 16.06 11.25
CA ASN A 92 -12.07 16.89 12.34
C ASN A 92 -12.27 16.22 13.71
N GLU A 93 -13.42 15.55 13.92
CA GLU A 93 -13.72 14.85 15.17
C GLU A 93 -12.77 13.68 15.45
N HIS A 94 -12.30 12.99 14.41
CA HIS A 94 -11.42 11.83 14.51
C HIS A 94 -9.97 12.13 14.07
N LEU A 95 -9.60 13.43 13.98
CA LEU A 95 -8.29 13.85 13.48
C LEU A 95 -7.15 13.42 14.41
N ASP A 96 -7.39 13.53 15.71
CA ASP A 96 -6.42 13.27 16.78
C ASP A 96 -6.68 11.91 17.48
N ASP A 97 -7.54 11.07 16.90
CA ASP A 97 -7.78 9.72 17.41
C ASP A 97 -6.50 8.90 17.39
N SER A 98 -6.23 8.21 18.50
CA SER A 98 -5.02 7.42 18.67
C SER A 98 -5.05 6.15 17.81
N GLU A 99 -3.88 5.57 17.54
CA GLU A 99 -3.77 4.32 16.79
C GLU A 99 -4.55 3.19 17.47
N GLU A 100 -4.54 3.13 18.81
CA GLU A 100 -5.31 2.16 19.58
C GLU A 100 -6.82 2.32 19.43
N ALA A 101 -7.32 3.54 19.16
CA ALA A 101 -8.73 3.76 18.85
C ALA A 101 -9.08 3.15 17.48
N TRP A 102 -8.23 3.36 16.48
CA TRP A 102 -8.40 2.79 15.14
C TRP A 102 -8.25 1.26 15.11
N GLU A 103 -7.42 0.68 15.97
CA GLU A 103 -7.26 -0.77 16.10
C GLU A 103 -8.54 -1.48 16.59
N LYS A 104 -9.43 -0.74 17.28
CA LYS A 104 -10.72 -1.25 17.77
C LYS A 104 -11.84 -1.16 16.74
N VAL A 105 -11.59 -0.54 15.58
CA VAL A 105 -12.60 -0.40 14.52
C VAL A 105 -12.67 -1.67 13.68
N LEU A 106 -13.87 -2.24 13.57
CA LEU A 106 -14.18 -3.31 12.62
C LEU A 106 -14.86 -2.69 11.40
N TRP A 107 -14.13 -2.61 10.29
CA TRP A 107 -14.61 -2.10 9.01
C TRP A 107 -15.40 -3.18 8.29
N SER A 108 -16.54 -2.83 7.69
CA SER A 108 -17.33 -3.74 6.86
C SER A 108 -17.81 -3.04 5.59
N ASP A 109 -17.88 -3.78 4.49
CA ASP A 109 -18.42 -3.27 3.23
C ASP A 109 -18.89 -4.44 2.34
N GLU A 110 -19.65 -4.10 1.30
CA GLU A 110 -20.02 -5.00 0.23
C GLU A 110 -19.21 -4.71 -1.03
N THR A 111 -18.83 -5.77 -1.74
CA THR A 111 -18.20 -5.64 -3.05
C THR A 111 -18.86 -6.55 -4.08
N LYS A 112 -18.93 -6.04 -5.32
CA LYS A 112 -19.36 -6.78 -6.49
C LYS A 112 -18.14 -7.15 -7.31
N ILE A 113 -17.86 -8.44 -7.43
CA ILE A 113 -16.83 -8.95 -8.32
C ILE A 113 -17.51 -9.50 -9.56
N GLU A 114 -17.24 -8.85 -10.70
CA GLU A 114 -17.76 -9.28 -12.00
C GLU A 114 -16.85 -10.35 -12.59
N LEU A 115 -17.42 -11.49 -13.00
CA LEU A 115 -16.67 -12.59 -13.59
C LEU A 115 -16.21 -12.22 -15.03
N PHE A 116 -17.04 -11.50 -15.77
CA PHE A 116 -16.68 -10.83 -17.02
C PHE A 116 -16.90 -9.31 -16.90
N GLY A 117 -15.93 -8.61 -16.31
CA GLY A 117 -16.10 -7.17 -16.07
C GLY A 117 -14.82 -6.39 -15.73
N ILE A 118 -13.63 -6.90 -16.11
CA ILE A 118 -12.44 -6.07 -15.98
C ILE A 118 -12.42 -5.08 -17.14
N ASN A 119 -12.94 -3.88 -16.90
CA ASN A 119 -12.70 -2.63 -17.65
C ASN A 119 -11.20 -2.25 -17.74
N SER A 120 -10.28 -3.23 -17.69
CA SER A 120 -8.91 -3.02 -18.10
C SER A 120 -8.92 -2.91 -19.61
N THR A 121 -8.77 -1.69 -20.11
CA THR A 121 -8.40 -1.47 -21.50
C THR A 121 -7.06 -2.19 -21.71
N ARG A 122 -7.08 -3.42 -22.26
CA ARG A 122 -5.84 -4.11 -22.60
C ARG A 122 -5.24 -3.41 -23.81
N ARG A 123 -4.02 -2.93 -23.66
CA ARG A 123 -3.25 -2.36 -24.78
C ARG A 123 -2.64 -3.51 -25.55
N VAL A 124 -2.90 -3.55 -26.86
CA VAL A 124 -2.31 -4.51 -27.80
C VAL A 124 -1.43 -3.78 -28.81
N TRP A 125 -0.28 -4.36 -29.14
CA TRP A 125 0.52 -3.89 -30.27
C TRP A 125 -0.02 -4.58 -31.53
N ARG A 126 -0.43 -3.80 -32.53
CA ARG A 126 -0.99 -4.34 -33.79
C ARG A 126 -0.47 -3.62 -35.01
N LYS A 127 -0.40 -4.33 -36.14
CA LYS A 127 -0.11 -3.77 -37.46
C LYS A 127 -1.29 -2.89 -37.94
N LYS A 128 -1.02 -1.95 -38.86
CA LYS A 128 -2.04 -1.09 -39.48
C LYS A 128 -3.13 -1.99 -40.13
N LYS A 129 -4.41 -1.62 -39.98
CA LYS A 129 -5.61 -2.36 -40.43
C LYS A 129 -5.92 -3.70 -39.72
N ALA A 130 -5.15 -4.14 -38.72
CA ALA A 130 -5.43 -5.39 -37.98
C ALA A 130 -6.34 -5.22 -36.75
N ALA A 131 -7.16 -4.16 -36.70
CA ALA A 131 -7.90 -3.79 -35.49
C ALA A 131 -9.01 -4.78 -35.10
N LEU A 132 -9.60 -5.46 -36.08
CA LEU A 132 -10.72 -6.41 -35.91
C LEU A 132 -10.28 -7.88 -35.89
N ASP A 133 -8.98 -8.16 -35.98
CA ASP A 133 -8.47 -9.52 -35.85
C ASP A 133 -8.85 -10.07 -34.47
N PRO A 134 -9.42 -11.28 -34.35
CA PRO A 134 -9.80 -11.88 -33.07
C PRO A 134 -8.72 -11.81 -31.99
N LYS A 135 -7.43 -11.91 -32.37
CA LYS A 135 -6.30 -11.81 -31.43
C LYS A 135 -6.07 -10.39 -30.85
N ASN A 136 -6.65 -9.38 -31.50
CA ASN A 136 -6.57 -7.96 -31.15
C ASN A 136 -7.89 -7.42 -30.60
N THR A 137 -8.93 -8.25 -30.47
CA THR A 137 -10.24 -7.91 -29.92
C THR A 137 -10.50 -8.69 -28.65
N ILE A 138 -11.27 -8.11 -27.72
CA ILE A 138 -11.77 -8.84 -26.55
C ILE A 138 -13.26 -9.09 -26.80
N PRO A 139 -13.73 -10.35 -26.78
CA PRO A 139 -15.16 -10.62 -26.89
C PRO A 139 -15.89 -9.98 -25.70
N THR A 140 -16.94 -9.22 -26.00
CA THR A 140 -17.80 -8.60 -24.99
C THR A 140 -19.18 -9.25 -25.02
N VAL A 141 -19.74 -9.46 -23.85
CA VAL A 141 -21.10 -9.96 -23.66
C VAL A 141 -22.01 -8.77 -23.40
N LYS A 142 -23.09 -8.62 -24.19
CA LYS A 142 -24.04 -7.49 -24.06
C LYS A 142 -24.80 -7.55 -22.73
N HIS A 143 -25.13 -8.76 -22.27
CA HIS A 143 -25.73 -9.07 -20.97
C HIS A 143 -25.20 -10.43 -20.51
N GLY A 144 -25.04 -10.61 -19.20
CA GLY A 144 -24.61 -11.88 -18.63
C GLY A 144 -23.10 -12.05 -18.67
N GLY A 145 -22.52 -12.06 -17.49
CA GLY A 145 -21.12 -12.42 -17.26
C GLY A 145 -20.90 -12.99 -15.87
N GLY A 146 -21.98 -13.23 -15.12
CA GLY A 146 -21.93 -13.54 -13.70
C GLY A 146 -21.35 -12.39 -12.86
N ASN A 147 -21.84 -12.26 -11.65
CA ASN A 147 -21.14 -11.55 -10.60
C ASN A 147 -21.31 -12.31 -9.30
N ILE A 148 -20.36 -12.11 -8.40
CA ILE A 148 -20.51 -12.50 -7.01
C ILE A 148 -20.56 -11.23 -6.18
N MET A 149 -21.58 -11.13 -5.34
CA MET A 149 -21.70 -10.12 -4.31
C MET A 149 -21.14 -10.72 -3.03
N LEU A 150 -20.22 -10.00 -2.39
CA LEU A 150 -19.58 -10.43 -1.15
C LEU A 150 -19.79 -9.34 -0.11
N TRP A 151 -20.19 -9.74 1.09
CA TRP A 151 -20.03 -8.95 2.29
C TRP A 151 -18.74 -9.39 2.97
N GLY A 152 -17.96 -8.45 3.49
CA GLY A 152 -16.79 -8.78 4.30
C GLY A 152 -16.50 -7.72 5.34
N CYS A 153 -15.74 -8.11 6.35
CA CYS A 153 -15.22 -7.17 7.35
C CYS A 153 -13.76 -7.42 7.66
N PHE A 154 -13.04 -6.40 8.14
CA PHE A 154 -11.65 -6.50 8.58
C PHE A 154 -11.33 -5.44 9.64
N SER A 155 -10.28 -5.66 10.41
CA SER A 155 -9.71 -4.68 11.34
C SER A 155 -8.19 -4.63 11.19
N ALA A 156 -7.53 -3.79 12.00
CA ALA A 156 -6.06 -3.77 12.06
C ALA A 156 -5.46 -5.15 12.41
N LYS A 157 -6.21 -6.00 13.12
CA LYS A 157 -5.78 -7.36 13.51
C LYS A 157 -5.90 -8.39 12.38
N GLY A 158 -6.58 -8.06 11.28
CA GLY A 158 -6.68 -8.92 10.10
C GLY A 158 -8.09 -8.99 9.49
N THR A 159 -8.29 -9.99 8.64
CA THR A 159 -9.55 -10.20 7.92
C THR A 159 -10.56 -10.96 8.77
N GLY A 160 -11.79 -10.44 8.84
CA GLY A 160 -12.94 -11.13 9.40
C GLY A 160 -13.56 -12.12 8.41
N ARG A 161 -14.82 -12.47 8.62
CA ARG A 161 -15.56 -13.37 7.74
C ARG A 161 -15.86 -12.71 6.40
N LEU A 162 -15.92 -13.54 5.37
CA LEU A 162 -16.37 -13.19 4.02
C LEU A 162 -17.61 -14.02 3.71
N HIS A 163 -18.72 -13.35 3.42
CA HIS A 163 -20.02 -13.98 3.20
C HIS A 163 -20.49 -13.71 1.77
N ARG A 164 -20.86 -14.77 1.05
CA ARG A 164 -21.44 -14.66 -0.29
C ARG A 164 -22.91 -14.28 -0.18
N ILE A 165 -23.28 -13.15 -0.77
CA ILE A 165 -24.66 -12.69 -0.85
C ILE A 165 -25.32 -13.35 -2.06
N GLU A 166 -26.42 -14.05 -1.83
CA GLU A 166 -27.21 -14.68 -2.89
C GLU A 166 -28.33 -13.74 -3.36
N GLY A 167 -28.30 -13.36 -4.63
CA GLY A 167 -29.30 -12.45 -5.21
C GLY A 167 -29.07 -10.98 -4.86
N ARG A 168 -30.14 -10.19 -4.86
CA ARG A 168 -30.10 -8.76 -4.59
C ARG A 168 -30.24 -8.52 -3.10
N MET A 169 -29.22 -7.91 -2.48
CA MET A 169 -29.26 -7.54 -1.07
C MET A 169 -30.48 -6.67 -0.75
N ASN A 170 -31.18 -7.05 0.32
CA ASN A 170 -32.24 -6.25 0.94
C ASN A 170 -31.91 -6.00 2.42
N GLY A 171 -32.68 -5.13 3.08
CA GLY A 171 -32.41 -4.75 4.46
C GLY A 171 -32.54 -5.89 5.48
N VAL A 172 -33.42 -6.87 5.24
CA VAL A 172 -33.61 -8.03 6.14
C VAL A 172 -32.39 -8.95 6.07
N MET A 173 -31.97 -9.30 4.85
CA MET A 173 -30.77 -10.08 4.60
C MET A 173 -29.52 -9.41 5.18
N TYR A 174 -29.41 -8.09 5.03
CA TYR A 174 -28.26 -7.36 5.58
C TYR A 174 -28.19 -7.48 7.12
N ARG A 175 -29.33 -7.38 7.81
CA ARG A 175 -29.39 -7.56 9.27
C ARG A 175 -29.01 -8.98 9.70
N GLU A 176 -29.46 -10.00 8.96
CA GLU A 176 -29.05 -11.39 9.20
C GLU A 176 -27.54 -11.56 9.00
N ILE A 177 -26.98 -11.08 7.89
CA ILE A 177 -25.55 -11.16 7.60
C ILE A 177 -24.75 -10.49 8.73
N LEU A 178 -25.14 -9.30 9.18
CA LEU A 178 -24.48 -8.63 10.29
C LEU A 178 -24.58 -9.43 11.59
N GLY A 179 -25.76 -9.95 11.93
CA GLY A 179 -25.98 -10.76 13.13
C GLY A 179 -25.14 -12.03 13.16
N GLU A 180 -25.02 -12.71 12.01
CA GLU A 180 -24.31 -13.98 11.89
C GLU A 180 -22.80 -13.84 11.70
N ASN A 181 -22.33 -12.70 11.17
CA ASN A 181 -20.93 -12.58 10.75
C ASN A 181 -20.14 -11.50 11.48
N LEU A 182 -20.75 -10.38 11.91
CA LEU A 182 -20.01 -9.25 12.47
C LEU A 182 -19.38 -9.61 13.84
N LEU A 183 -20.20 -9.98 14.82
CA LEU A 183 -19.71 -10.32 16.17
C LEU A 183 -18.79 -11.55 16.19
N PRO A 184 -19.09 -12.64 15.45
CA PRO A 184 -18.16 -13.77 15.37
C PRO A 184 -16.82 -13.41 14.73
N SER A 185 -16.79 -12.50 13.74
CA SER A 185 -15.52 -12.00 13.17
C SER A 185 -14.72 -11.24 14.19
N ALA A 186 -15.40 -10.36 14.95
CA ALA A 186 -14.80 -9.57 16.00
C ALA A 186 -14.16 -10.44 17.10
N ARG A 187 -14.87 -11.50 17.53
CA ARG A 187 -14.34 -12.52 18.48
C ARG A 187 -13.16 -13.29 17.90
N THR A 188 -13.23 -13.68 16.63
CA THR A 188 -12.15 -14.42 15.95
C THR A 188 -10.87 -13.58 15.88
N LEU A 189 -11.02 -12.28 15.62
CA LEU A 189 -9.94 -11.29 15.61
C LEU A 189 -9.48 -10.89 17.00
N LYS A 190 -10.05 -11.46 18.07
CA LYS A 190 -9.76 -11.13 19.48
C LYS A 190 -9.78 -9.63 19.72
N MET A 191 -10.80 -8.95 19.17
CA MET A 191 -11.01 -7.54 19.40
C MET A 191 -11.62 -7.35 20.79
N ASP A 192 -11.06 -6.40 21.55
CA ASP A 192 -11.51 -6.08 22.89
C ASP A 192 -12.60 -5.00 22.75
N PHE A 193 -13.85 -5.37 23.02
CA PHE A 193 -15.01 -4.48 23.03
C PHE A 193 -15.45 -4.19 24.46
#